data_AF-A0A1F9E280-F1
#
_entry.id   AF-A0A1F9E280-F1
#
_cell.length_a   1.000
_cell.length_b   1.000
_cell.length_c   1.000
_cell.angle_alpha   90.00
_cell.angle_beta   90.00
_cell.angle_gamma   90.00
#
_symmetry.space_group_name_H-M   'P 1'
#
loop_
_entity.id
_entity.type
_entity.pdbx_description
1 polymer ?
#
loop_
_entity_poly.entity_id
_entity_poly.type
_entity_poly.pdbx_seq_one_letter_code
_entity_poly.pdbx_strand_id
1 'polypeptide(L)' 'MDDTAWAKEMKKKIEEELVKKEMETVLYWKGEMEKILTKRSASLATLQLELQNFLQRMQNRVKVLKSS' A
#
# COMPACT_ATOMS: atom_id res chain seq x y z
N MET A 1 -33.10 -15.86 -7.73
CA MET A 1 -32.28 -15.71 -6.51
C MET A 1 -32.99 -14.72 -5.63
N ASP A 2 -33.10 -14.99 -4.33
CA ASP A 2 -33.57 -14.00 -3.35
C ASP A 2 -32.58 -12.83 -3.32
N ASP A 3 -33.07 -11.61 -3.49
CA ASP A 3 -32.27 -10.38 -3.51
C ASP A 3 -31.39 -10.24 -2.25
N THR A 4 -31.86 -10.80 -1.13
CA THR A 4 -31.13 -10.86 0.14
C THR A 4 -29.89 -11.75 0.06
N ALA A 5 -30.01 -12.91 -0.60
CA ALA A 5 -28.91 -13.84 -0.79
C ALA A 5 -27.85 -13.27 -1.73
N TRP A 6 -28.28 -12.59 -2.79
CA TRP A 6 -27.39 -11.88 -3.71
C TRP A 6 -26.63 -10.74 -3.01
N ALA A 7 -27.32 -9.90 -2.24
CA ALA A 7 -26.70 -8.80 -1.51
C ALA A 7 -25.64 -9.29 -0.50
N LYS A 8 -25.91 -10.41 0.18
CA LYS A 8 -24.96 -11.02 1.12
C LYS A 8 -23.70 -11.53 0.42
N GLU A 9 -23.86 -12.17 -0.74
CA GLU A 9 -22.73 -12.64 -1.54
C GLU A 9 -21.89 -11.48 -2.08
N MET A 10 -22.54 -10.41 -2.55
CA MET A 10 -21.85 -9.21 -3.01
C MET A 10 -21.07 -8.53 -1.89
N LYS A 11 -21.65 -8.41 -0.70
CA LYS A 11 -20.95 -7.86 0.47
C LYS A 11 -19.68 -8.65 0.79
N LYS A 12 -19.78 -9.99 0.80
CA LYS A 12 -18.64 -10.87 1.04
C LYS A 12 -17.53 -10.66 0.00
N LYS A 13 -17.87 -10.59 -1.29
CA LYS A 13 -16.90 -10.31 -2.37
C LYS A 13 -16.20 -8.97 -2.20
N ILE A 14 -16.93 -7.93 -1.80
CA ILE A 14 -16.36 -6.60 -1.53
C ILE A 14 -15.38 -6.67 -0.36
N GLU A 15 -15.74 -7.34 0.73
CA GLU A 15 -14.86 -7.51 1.89
C GLU A 15 -13.57 -8.26 1.52
N GLU A 16 -13.68 -9.35 0.75
CA GLU A 16 -12.52 -10.11 0.25
C GLU A 16 -11.59 -9.24 -0.61
N GLU A 17 -12.15 -8.45 -1.54
CA GLU A 17 -11.38 -7.56 -2.39
C GLU A 17 -10.73 -6.39 -1.61
N LEU A 18 -11.39 -5.89 -0.55
CA LEU A 18 -10.81 -4.87 0.32
C LEU A 18 -9.59 -5.42 1.08
N VAL A 19 -9.71 -6.60 1.68
CA VAL A 19 -8.60 -7.27 2.39
C VAL A 19 -7.44 -7.53 1.44
N LYS A 20 -7.72 -8.03 0.23
CA LYS A 20 -6.69 -8.28 -0.79
C LYS A 20 -5.95 -7.00 -1.18
N LYS A 21 -6.66 -5.91 -1.46
CA LYS A 21 -6.05 -4.61 -1.82
C LYS A 21 -5.23 -4.01 -0.68
N GLU A 22 -5.68 -4.18 0.56
CA GLU A 22 -4.92 -3.75 1.73
C GLU A 22 -3.61 -4.52 1.84
N MET A 23 -3.66 -5.86 1.73
CA MET A 23 -2.46 -6.71 1.72
C MET A 23 -1.49 -6.33 0.60
N GLU A 24 -1.97 -6.17 -0.63
CA GLU A 24 -1.15 -5.75 -1.78
C GLU A 24 -0.46 -4.40 -1.52
N THR A 25 -1.19 -3.45 -0.94
CA THR A 25 -0.65 -2.13 -0.61
C THR A 25 0.43 -2.21 0.47
N VAL A 26 0.20 -2.97 1.54
CA VAL A 26 1.18 -3.16 2.62
C VAL A 26 2.43 -3.88 2.12
N LEU A 27 2.27 -4.95 1.34
CA LEU A 27 3.39 -5.72 0.78
C LEU A 27 4.24 -4.87 -0.17
N TYR A 28 3.62 -4.02 -0.98
CA TYR A 28 4.33 -3.08 -1.85
C TYR A 28 5.23 -2.15 -1.04
N TRP A 29 4.69 -1.46 -0.02
CA TRP A 29 5.46 -0.52 0.78
C TRP A 29 6.54 -1.21 1.62
N LYS A 30 6.26 -2.40 2.14
CA LYS A 30 7.25 -3.24 2.80
C LYS A 30 8.42 -3.55 1.87
N GLY A 31 8.16 -4.01 0.64
CA GLY A 31 9.20 -4.33 -0.33
C GLY A 31 10.05 -3.11 -0.72
N GLU A 32 9.43 -1.94 -0.84
CA GLU A 32 10.13 -0.67 -1.08
C GLU A 32 11.05 -0.27 0.09
N MET A 33 10.63 -0.50 1.33
CA MET A 33 11.46 -0.29 2.52
C MET A 33 12.60 -1.30 2.62
N GLU A 34 12.36 -2.57 2.30
CA GLU A 34 13.40 -3.61 2.25
C GLU A 34 14.51 -3.25 1.25
N LYS A 35 14.16 -2.68 0.09
CA LYS A 35 15.15 -2.17 -0.87
C LYS A 35 16.06 -1.11 -0.24
N ILE A 36 15.52 -0.19 0.56
CA ILE A 36 16.32 0.83 1.26
C ILE A 36 17.28 0.17 2.26
N LEU A 37 16.81 -0.81 3.02
CA LEU A 37 17.65 -1.55 3.98
C LEU A 37 18.78 -2.32 3.28
N THR A 38 18.51 -2.97 2.15
CA THR A 38 19.51 -3.77 1.43
C THR A 38 20.61 -2.95 0.77
N LYS A 39 20.37 -1.68 0.43
CA LYS A 39 21.34 -0.81 -0.26
C LYS A 39 22.60 -0.48 0.55
N ARG A 40 22.63 -0.78 1.86
CA ARG A 40 23.74 -0.45 2.77
C ARG A 40 24.23 0.99 2.56
N SER A 41 23.35 1.95 2.84
CA SER A 41 23.61 3.38 2.71
C SER A 41 25.00 3.76 3.26
N ALA A 42 25.80 4.46 2.43
CA ALA A 42 27.20 4.79 2.74
C ALA A 42 27.36 5.75 3.93
N SER A 43 26.30 6.48 4.28
CA SER A 43 26.26 7.38 5.43
C SER A 43 24.84 7.49 6.00
N LEU A 44 24.73 7.98 7.23
CA LEU A 44 23.44 8.28 7.86
C LEU A 44 22.65 9.33 7.07
N ALA A 45 23.32 10.33 6.49
CA ALA A 45 22.69 11.35 5.66
C ALA A 45 22.07 10.75 4.38
N THR A 46 22.77 9.79 3.75
CA THR A 46 22.25 9.05 2.59
C THR A 46 20.98 8.28 2.98
N LEU A 47 21.00 7.56 4.11
CA LEU A 47 19.82 6.83 4.59
C LEU A 47 18.64 7.78 4.86
N GLN A 48 18.90 8.95 5.47
CA GLN A 48 17.87 9.94 5.72
C GLN A 48 17.20 10.43 4.43
N LEU A 49 17.99 10.71 3.38
CA LEU A 49 17.46 11.09 2.07
C LEU A 49 16.64 9.97 1.43
N GLU A 50 17.07 8.71 1.54
CA GLU A 50 16.31 7.56 1.03
C GLU A 50 14.95 7.39 1.73
N LEU A 51 14.91 7.58 3.05
CA LEU A 51 13.68 7.56 3.84
C LEU A 51 12.75 8.73 3.50
N GLN A 52 13.29 9.94 3.33
CA GLN A 52 12.50 11.10 2.90
C GLN A 52 11.87 10.88 1.52
N ASN A 53 12.65 10.34 0.57
CA ASN A 53 12.16 9.99 -0.75
C ASN A 53 11.05 8.92 -0.69
N PHE A 54 11.20 7.91 0.18
CA PHE A 54 10.17 6.90 0.41
C PHE A 54 8.86 7.50 0.92
N LEU A 55 8.93 8.33 1.97
CA LEU A 55 7.77 9.03 2.52
C LEU A 55 7.09 9.93 1.48
N GLN A 56 7.86 10.63 0.65
CA GLN A 56 7.31 11.45 -0.42
C GLN A 56 6.54 10.61 -1.46
N ARG A 57 7.06 9.43 -1.83
CA ARG A 57 6.33 8.49 -2.71
C ARG A 57 5.02 8.04 -2.10
N MET A 58 5.00 7.69 -0.81
CA MET A 58 3.78 7.33 -0.10
C MET A 58 2.76 8.48 -0.11
N GLN A 59 3.21 9.70 0.22
CA GLN A 59 2.35 10.87 0.24
C GLN A 59 1.77 11.19 -1.16
N ASN A 60 2.58 11.07 -2.21
CA ASN A 60 2.11 11.26 -3.59
C ASN A 60 1.06 10.23 -3.96
N ARG A 61 1.24 8.96 -3.56
CA ARG A 61 0.23 7.91 -3.79
C ARG A 61 -1.08 8.23 -3.08
N VAL A 62 -1.03 8.68 -1.83
CA VAL A 62 -2.23 9.11 -1.08
C VAL A 62 -2.91 10.29 -1.77
N LYS A 63 -2.16 11.28 -2.26
CA LYS A 63 -2.73 12.43 -3.00
C LYS A 63 -3.50 11.97 -4.24
N VAL A 64 -2.90 11.09 -5.05
CA VAL A 64 -3.53 10.54 -6.27
C VAL A 64 -4.80 9.76 -5.94
N LEU A 65 -4.76 8.94 -4.89
CA LEU A 65 -5.93 8.15 -4.47
C LEU A 65 -7.06 9.02 -3.91
N LYS A 66 -6.75 10.15 -3.26
CA LYS A 66 -7.77 11.11 -2.80
C LYS A 66 -8.42 11.89 -3.93
N SER A 67 -7.73 12.03 -5.06
CA SER A 67 -8.24 12.73 -6.25
C SER A 67 -8.89 11.79 -7.27
N SER A 68 -8.95 10.48 -6.97
CA SER A 68 -9.64 9.46 -7.78
C SER A 68 -11.02 9.18 -7.20
#